data_AF-A0A539DQ95-F1
#
_entry.id   AF-A0A539DQ95-F1
#
_cell.length_a   1.000
_cell.length_b   1.000
_cell.length_c   1.000
_cell.angle_alpha   90.00
_cell.angle_beta   90.00
_cell.angle_gamma   90.00
#
_symmetry.space_group_name_H-M   'P 1'
#
loop_
_entity.id
_entity.type
_entity.pdbx_description
1 polymer ?
#
loop_
_entity_poly.entity_id
_entity_poly.type
_entity_poly.pdbx_seq_one_letter_code
_entity_poly.pdbx_strand_id
1 'polypeptide(L)'
;MHYDYADRKNGRQQVEYFHDDAKEVLGDTYGLMIYQESVMRVAQKFAGYSLADADSLRKAMGKKSREVMAKERSSFEAGCARMGYGRELGESLFDVIAKFADYAFNKSHTFGYGLVTYQTAYLKVHYPVEYLACLLTSVKSNLDRAAIYL
;
A
#
# COMPACT_ATOMS: atom_id res chain seq x y z
N MET A 1 -3.39 11.46 9.51
CA MET A 1 -3.29 10.48 8.41
C MET A 1 -1.88 9.92 8.23
N HIS A 2 -0.82 10.73 8.15
CA HIS A 2 0.54 10.18 7.96
C HIS A 2 1.09 9.43 9.18
N TYR A 3 0.62 9.73 10.39
CA TYR A 3 0.98 9.00 11.61
C TYR A 3 0.08 7.81 11.92
N ASP A 4 -1.09 7.69 11.30
CA ASP A 4 -2.12 6.71 11.67
C ASP A 4 -1.59 5.27 11.65
N TYR A 5 -0.74 4.92 10.69
CA TYR A 5 -0.10 3.60 10.66
C TYR A 5 0.77 3.37 11.90
N ALA A 6 1.59 4.35 12.26
CA ALA A 6 2.47 4.26 13.43
C ALA A 6 1.66 4.26 14.73
N ASP A 7 0.63 5.08 14.84
CA ASP A 7 -0.19 5.17 16.05
C ASP A 7 -1.01 3.91 16.28
N ARG A 8 -1.61 3.34 15.22
CA ARG A 8 -2.31 2.05 15.27
C ARG A 8 -1.35 0.90 15.62
N LYS A 9 -0.17 0.85 14.96
CA LYS A 9 0.85 -0.17 15.24
C LYS A 9 1.35 -0.13 16.68
N ASN A 10 1.44 1.05 17.29
CA ASN A 10 1.93 1.24 18.65
C ASN A 10 0.81 1.33 19.70
N GLY A 11 -0.45 1.03 19.34
CA GLY A 11 -1.59 1.05 20.27
C GLY A 11 -1.99 2.44 20.78
N ARG A 12 -1.51 3.52 20.15
CA ARG A 12 -1.87 4.91 20.47
C ARG A 12 -3.19 5.34 19.84
N GLN A 13 -3.66 4.58 18.85
CA GLN A 13 -4.95 4.77 18.19
C GLN A 13 -5.60 3.41 17.95
N GLN A 14 -6.92 3.34 18.11
CA GLN A 14 -7.67 2.12 17.82
C GLN A 14 -7.71 1.86 16.30
N VAL A 15 -7.66 0.57 15.94
CA VAL A 15 -7.86 0.14 14.55
C VAL A 15 -9.37 0.06 14.29
N GLU A 16 -9.85 0.93 13.43
CA GLU A 16 -11.24 0.93 12.96
C GLU A 16 -11.30 0.48 11.51
N TYR A 17 -12.33 -0.32 11.21
CA TYR A 17 -12.64 -0.81 9.88
C TYR A 17 -14.02 -0.28 9.47
N PHE A 18 -14.20 0.00 8.18
CA PHE A 18 -15.50 0.39 7.64
C PHE A 18 -16.50 -0.79 7.60
N HIS A 19 -16.00 -2.02 7.70
CA HIS A 19 -16.78 -3.25 7.77
C HIS A 19 -15.91 -4.38 8.34
N ASP A 20 -16.49 -5.38 9.01
CA ASP A 20 -15.74 -6.49 9.63
C ASP A 20 -14.89 -7.27 8.63
N ASP A 21 -15.44 -7.52 7.43
CA ASP A 21 -14.74 -8.15 6.31
C ASP A 21 -13.50 -7.38 5.84
N ALA A 22 -13.38 -6.09 6.13
CA ALA A 22 -12.23 -5.30 5.70
C ALA A 22 -10.95 -5.74 6.43
N LYS A 23 -11.08 -6.39 7.58
CA LYS A 23 -9.96 -6.96 8.34
C LYS A 23 -9.20 -8.02 7.53
N GLU A 24 -9.88 -8.80 6.69
CA GLU A 24 -9.25 -9.84 5.86
C GLU A 24 -8.31 -9.25 4.80
N VAL A 25 -8.64 -8.06 4.30
CA VAL A 25 -7.95 -7.41 3.17
C VAL A 25 -7.03 -6.26 3.57
N LEU A 26 -7.25 -5.66 4.74
CA LEU A 26 -6.49 -4.51 5.27
C LEU A 26 -5.88 -4.77 6.66
N GLY A 27 -5.93 -6.01 7.17
CA GLY A 27 -5.43 -6.35 8.50
C GLY A 27 -3.94 -6.13 8.66
N ASP A 28 -3.15 -6.39 7.62
CA ASP A 28 -1.69 -6.22 7.59
C ASP A 28 -1.25 -4.74 7.54
N THR A 29 -2.19 -3.84 7.27
CA THR A 29 -1.97 -2.39 7.24
C THR A 29 -2.82 -1.63 8.26
N TYR A 30 -3.33 -2.31 9.28
CA TYR A 30 -4.17 -1.71 10.34
C TYR A 30 -5.37 -0.95 9.78
N GLY A 31 -6.04 -1.47 8.75
CA GLY A 31 -7.22 -0.85 8.13
C GLY A 31 -6.89 0.27 7.15
N LEU A 32 -5.62 0.51 6.80
CA LEU A 32 -5.21 1.58 5.89
C LEU A 32 -5.00 1.05 4.47
N MET A 33 -5.58 1.72 3.47
CA MET A 33 -5.34 1.43 2.06
C MET A 33 -4.02 2.04 1.57
N ILE A 34 -2.92 1.37 1.88
CA ILE A 34 -1.55 1.82 1.53
C ILE A 34 -1.14 1.33 0.13
N TYR A 35 -1.55 0.13 -0.25
CA TYR A 35 -1.08 -0.52 -1.48
C TYR A 35 -2.13 -0.58 -2.58
N GLN A 36 -1.66 -0.55 -3.82
CA GLN A 36 -2.49 -0.77 -5.02
C GLN A 36 -3.20 -2.13 -4.96
N GLU A 37 -2.48 -3.17 -4.53
CA GLU A 37 -2.99 -4.51 -4.35
C GLU A 37 -4.06 -4.59 -3.24
N SER A 38 -3.98 -3.72 -2.23
CA SER A 38 -5.03 -3.63 -1.19
C SER A 38 -6.33 -3.07 -1.76
N VAL A 39 -6.25 -2.04 -2.61
CA VAL A 39 -7.43 -1.50 -3.32
C VAL A 39 -8.07 -2.56 -4.21
N MET A 40 -7.24 -3.31 -4.96
CA MET A 40 -7.74 -4.40 -5.80
C MET A 40 -8.48 -5.45 -4.97
N ARG A 41 -7.89 -5.92 -3.86
CA ARG A 41 -8.53 -6.91 -2.97
C ARG A 41 -9.83 -6.39 -2.35
N VAL A 42 -9.88 -5.11 -1.98
CA VAL A 42 -11.10 -4.45 -1.50
C VAL A 42 -12.17 -4.47 -2.59
N ALA A 43 -11.86 -4.10 -3.83
CA ALA A 43 -12.82 -4.15 -4.94
C ALA A 43 -13.33 -5.57 -5.21
N GLN A 44 -12.47 -6.59 -5.14
CA GLN A 44 -12.90 -7.98 -5.29
C GLN A 44 -13.83 -8.41 -4.15
N LYS A 45 -13.48 -8.11 -2.90
CA LYS A 45 -14.23 -8.55 -1.72
C LYS A 45 -15.57 -7.83 -1.60
N PHE A 46 -15.60 -6.51 -1.79
CA PHE A 46 -16.76 -5.67 -1.53
C PHE A 46 -17.62 -5.39 -2.75
N ALA A 47 -17.05 -5.26 -3.95
CA ALA A 47 -17.80 -5.00 -5.17
C ALA A 47 -17.95 -6.25 -6.07
N GLY A 48 -17.33 -7.38 -5.69
CA GLY A 48 -17.37 -8.61 -6.46
C GLY A 48 -16.62 -8.53 -7.79
N TYR A 49 -15.63 -7.65 -7.89
CA TYR A 49 -14.82 -7.47 -9.09
C TYR A 49 -14.01 -8.73 -9.40
N SER A 50 -13.84 -9.05 -10.69
CA SER A 50 -12.81 -9.99 -11.09
C SER A 50 -11.41 -9.40 -10.91
N LEU A 51 -10.35 -10.21 -11.03
CA LEU A 51 -8.98 -9.69 -11.02
C LEU A 51 -8.73 -8.69 -12.16
N ALA A 52 -9.36 -8.91 -13.33
CA ALA A 52 -9.24 -8.03 -14.48
C ALA A 52 -9.93 -6.67 -14.25
N ASP A 53 -11.11 -6.68 -13.62
CA ASP A 53 -11.83 -5.45 -13.28
C ASP A 53 -11.08 -4.66 -12.21
N ALA A 54 -10.54 -5.35 -11.20
CA ALA A 54 -9.76 -4.74 -10.14
C ALA A 54 -8.47 -4.08 -10.67
N ASP A 55 -7.76 -4.70 -11.62
CA ASP A 55 -6.60 -4.07 -12.27
C ASP A 55 -7.01 -2.90 -13.18
N SER A 56 -8.20 -2.97 -13.80
CA SER A 56 -8.75 -1.84 -14.57
C SER A 56 -9.02 -0.63 -13.68
N LEU A 57 -9.60 -0.84 -12.49
CA LEU A 57 -9.75 0.20 -11.47
C LEU A 57 -8.39 0.76 -11.03
N ARG A 58 -7.41 -0.10 -10.74
CA ARG A 58 -6.04 0.34 -10.38
C ARG A 58 -5.40 1.20 -11.47
N LYS A 59 -5.56 0.83 -12.75
CA LYS A 59 -5.06 1.60 -13.90
C LYS A 59 -5.79 2.94 -14.04
N ALA A 60 -7.10 2.96 -13.81
CA ALA A 60 -7.90 4.19 -13.84
C ALA A 60 -7.44 5.19 -12.77
N MET A 61 -7.17 4.69 -11.56
CA MET A 61 -6.59 5.43 -10.45
C MET A 61 -5.23 6.04 -10.83
N GLY A 62 -4.32 5.22 -11.39
CA GLY A 62 -3.00 5.70 -11.79
C GLY A 62 -3.00 6.74 -12.92
N LYS A 63 -3.98 6.69 -13.83
CA LYS A 63 -4.11 7.66 -14.93
C LYS A 63 -4.86 8.95 -14.54
N LYS A 64 -5.45 9.02 -13.34
CA LYS A 64 -6.29 10.14 -12.85
C LYS A 64 -7.41 10.54 -13.81
N SER A 65 -7.90 9.60 -14.63
CA SER A 65 -8.94 9.90 -15.61
C SER A 65 -10.30 9.98 -14.93
N ARG A 66 -10.84 11.20 -14.78
CA ARG A 66 -12.15 11.44 -14.16
C ARG A 66 -13.28 10.68 -14.86
N GLU A 67 -13.23 10.60 -16.19
CA GLU A 67 -14.26 9.89 -16.97
C GLU A 67 -14.23 8.37 -16.71
N VAL A 68 -13.03 7.79 -16.61
CA VAL A 68 -12.88 6.35 -16.33
C VAL A 68 -13.25 6.05 -14.88
N MET A 69 -12.82 6.87 -13.93
CA MET A 69 -13.21 6.74 -12.52
C MET A 69 -14.72 6.85 -12.32
N ALA A 70 -15.41 7.75 -13.06
CA ALA A 70 -16.86 7.86 -12.99
C ALA A 70 -17.58 6.60 -13.51
N LYS A 71 -17.05 5.95 -14.55
CA LYS A 71 -17.58 4.67 -15.06
C LYS A 71 -17.39 3.54 -14.04
N GLU A 72 -16.22 3.48 -13.41
CA GLU A 72 -15.93 2.51 -12.35
C GLU A 72 -16.82 2.70 -11.12
N ARG A 73 -17.14 3.96 -10.76
CA ARG A 73 -17.96 4.27 -9.59
C ARG A 73 -19.32 3.56 -9.62
N SER A 74 -20.05 3.70 -10.71
CA SER A 74 -21.38 3.09 -10.85
C SER A 74 -21.33 1.56 -10.75
N SER A 75 -20.32 0.94 -11.40
CA SER A 75 -20.09 -0.50 -11.34
C SER A 75 -19.73 -0.98 -9.92
N PHE A 76 -18.87 -0.22 -9.23
CA PHE A 76 -18.45 -0.52 -7.86
C PHE A 76 -19.62 -0.45 -6.88
N GLU A 77 -20.40 0.64 -6.90
CA GLU A 77 -21.58 0.83 -6.04
C GLU A 77 -22.63 -0.25 -6.26
N ALA A 78 -22.92 -0.57 -7.52
CA ALA A 78 -23.84 -1.65 -7.88
C ALA A 78 -23.29 -3.02 -7.44
N GLY A 79 -21.97 -3.20 -7.52
CA GLY A 79 -21.26 -4.36 -7.00
C GLY A 79 -21.46 -4.53 -5.50
N CYS A 80 -21.24 -3.47 -4.71
CA CYS A 80 -21.45 -3.49 -3.26
C CYS A 80 -22.89 -3.80 -2.86
N ALA A 81 -23.86 -3.23 -3.57
CA ALA A 81 -25.27 -3.56 -3.38
C ALA A 81 -25.56 -5.04 -3.68
N ARG A 82 -25.04 -5.57 -4.80
CA ARG A 82 -25.21 -6.98 -5.20
C ARG A 82 -24.55 -7.96 -4.22
N MET A 83 -23.41 -7.59 -3.66
CA MET A 83 -22.68 -8.39 -2.68
C MET A 83 -23.29 -8.33 -1.27
N GLY A 84 -24.35 -7.53 -1.06
CA GLY A 84 -25.08 -7.43 0.21
C GLY A 84 -24.54 -6.41 1.20
N TYR A 85 -23.53 -5.61 0.83
CA TYR A 85 -22.97 -4.57 1.69
C TYR A 85 -23.73 -3.24 1.62
N GLY A 86 -24.64 -3.10 0.65
CA GLY A 86 -25.43 -1.89 0.44
C GLY A 86 -24.71 -0.83 -0.40
N ARG A 87 -25.51 0.05 -0.99
CA ARG A 87 -25.04 1.10 -1.88
C ARG A 87 -24.26 2.20 -1.13
N GLU A 88 -24.74 2.58 0.05
CA GLU A 88 -24.15 3.63 0.88
C GLU A 88 -22.70 3.31 1.29
N LEU A 89 -22.43 2.04 1.63
CA LEU A 89 -21.05 1.61 1.87
C LEU A 89 -20.21 1.71 0.59
N GLY A 90 -20.75 1.29 -0.56
CA GLY A 90 -20.09 1.41 -1.85
C GLY A 90 -19.71 2.84 -2.20
N GLU A 91 -20.61 3.80 -1.98
CA GLU A 91 -20.38 5.23 -2.21
C GLU A 91 -19.25 5.76 -1.32
N SER A 92 -19.33 5.52 0.00
CA SER A 92 -18.31 5.97 0.95
C SER A 92 -16.93 5.35 0.68
N LEU A 93 -16.90 4.05 0.34
CA LEU A 93 -15.66 3.33 0.08
C LEU A 93 -15.02 3.78 -1.23
N PHE A 94 -15.82 4.05 -2.27
CA PHE A 94 -15.28 4.57 -3.53
C PHE A 94 -14.66 5.96 -3.36
N ASP A 95 -15.26 6.83 -2.55
CA ASP A 95 -14.69 8.14 -2.23
C ASP A 95 -13.34 8.02 -1.50
N VAL A 96 -13.21 7.04 -0.61
CA VAL A 96 -11.92 6.72 0.03
C VAL A 96 -10.91 6.23 -1.01
N ILE A 97 -11.28 5.26 -1.84
CA ILE A 97 -10.43 4.72 -2.92
C ILE A 97 -9.94 5.85 -3.84
N ALA A 98 -10.83 6.75 -4.27
CA ALA A 98 -10.50 7.86 -5.15
C ALA A 98 -9.50 8.85 -4.53
N LYS A 99 -9.61 9.12 -3.22
CA LYS A 99 -8.64 9.95 -2.49
C LYS A 99 -7.27 9.29 -2.35
N PHE A 100 -7.24 7.97 -2.14
CA PHE A 100 -6.00 7.20 -1.96
C PHE A 100 -5.33 6.80 -3.28
N ALA A 101 -6.03 6.90 -4.41
CA ALA A 101 -5.51 6.63 -5.75
C ALA A 101 -4.15 7.25 -6.02
N ASP A 102 -3.98 8.49 -5.57
CA ASP A 102 -2.78 9.28 -5.81
C ASP A 102 -1.58 8.87 -4.93
N TYR A 103 -1.81 8.08 -3.88
CA TYR A 103 -0.81 7.74 -2.88
C TYR A 103 -0.56 6.23 -2.75
N ALA A 104 -1.39 5.40 -3.39
CA ALA A 104 -1.30 3.95 -3.32
C ALA A 104 0.02 3.44 -3.95
N PHE A 105 0.80 2.71 -3.16
CA PHE A 105 2.10 2.19 -3.58
C PHE A 105 2.02 0.76 -4.10
N ASN A 106 2.94 0.37 -4.97
CA ASN A 106 3.01 -1.00 -5.45
C ASN A 106 3.64 -1.91 -4.37
N LYS A 107 2.88 -2.89 -3.86
CA LYS A 107 3.32 -3.75 -2.75
C LYS A 107 4.44 -4.69 -3.17
N SER A 108 4.38 -5.27 -4.37
CA SER A 108 5.42 -6.21 -4.83
C SER A 108 6.79 -5.54 -4.95
N HIS A 109 6.85 -4.33 -5.51
CA HIS A 109 8.07 -3.52 -5.56
C HIS A 109 8.55 -3.15 -4.16
N THR A 110 7.64 -2.72 -3.27
CA THR A 110 7.96 -2.38 -1.88
C THR A 110 8.57 -3.55 -1.13
N PHE A 111 8.02 -4.75 -1.30
CA PHE A 111 8.51 -5.96 -0.64
C PHE A 111 9.91 -6.34 -1.11
N GLY A 112 10.18 -6.27 -2.42
CA GLY A 112 11.50 -6.54 -2.99
C GLY A 112 12.59 -5.63 -2.39
N TYR A 113 12.34 -4.32 -2.33
CA TYR A 113 13.28 -3.39 -1.72
C TYR A 113 13.36 -3.55 -0.20
N GLY A 114 12.24 -3.83 0.47
CA GLY A 114 12.20 -4.11 1.91
C GLY A 114 13.09 -5.28 2.31
N LEU A 115 13.16 -6.33 1.49
CA LEU A 115 14.05 -7.47 1.72
C LEU A 115 15.53 -7.05 1.68
N VAL A 116 15.94 -6.25 0.68
CA VAL A 116 17.31 -5.73 0.58
C VAL A 116 17.64 -4.82 1.77
N THR A 117 16.70 -3.98 2.20
CA THR A 117 16.86 -3.15 3.40
C THR A 117 17.05 -4.01 4.65
N TYR A 118 16.25 -5.07 4.82
CA TYR A 118 16.41 -6.00 5.93
C TYR A 118 17.77 -6.71 5.92
N GLN A 119 18.19 -7.23 4.75
CA GLN A 119 19.48 -7.90 4.59
C GLN A 119 20.65 -6.97 4.93
N THR A 120 20.62 -5.73 4.44
CA THR A 120 21.68 -4.75 4.73
C THR A 120 21.71 -4.34 6.21
N ALA A 121 20.54 -4.18 6.85
CA ALA A 121 20.47 -3.94 8.28
C ALA A 121 21.00 -5.14 9.10
N TYR A 122 20.66 -6.36 8.70
CA TYR A 122 21.16 -7.58 9.31
C TYR A 122 22.69 -7.66 9.25
N LEU A 123 23.28 -7.43 8.08
CA LEU A 123 24.73 -7.40 7.91
C LEU A 123 25.38 -6.30 8.76
N LYS A 124 24.77 -5.11 8.84
CA LYS A 124 25.27 -4.02 9.69
C LYS A 124 25.29 -4.39 11.18
N VAL A 125 24.31 -5.15 11.67
CA VAL A 125 24.21 -5.55 13.08
C VAL A 125 25.15 -6.71 13.40
N HIS A 126 25.25 -7.71 12.52
CA HIS A 126 25.96 -8.96 12.82
C HIS A 126 27.40 -9.03 12.27
N TYR A 127 27.71 -8.24 11.24
CA TYR A 127 29.03 -8.16 10.59
C TYR A 127 29.44 -6.69 10.35
N PRO A 128 29.52 -5.86 11.42
CA PRO A 128 29.65 -4.42 11.28
C PRO A 128 30.96 -3.98 10.62
N VAL A 129 32.07 -4.70 10.87
CA VAL A 129 33.39 -4.37 10.32
C VAL A 129 33.41 -4.68 8.82
N GLU A 130 32.95 -5.86 8.44
CA GLU A 130 32.85 -6.29 7.04
C GLU A 130 31.87 -5.39 6.28
N TYR A 131 30.73 -5.06 6.89
CA TYR A 131 29.74 -4.15 6.31
C TYR A 131 30.35 -2.78 5.99
N LEU A 132 31.04 -2.15 6.94
CA LEU A 132 31.70 -0.86 6.71
C LEU A 132 32.84 -0.96 5.69
N ALA A 133 33.64 -2.03 5.72
CA ALA A 133 34.69 -2.27 4.73
C ALA A 133 34.10 -2.42 3.31
N CYS A 134 32.99 -3.13 3.17
CA CYS A 134 32.25 -3.25 1.90
C CYS A 134 31.71 -1.89 1.44
N LEU A 135 31.16 -1.07 2.35
CA LEU A 135 30.70 0.28 2.01
C LEU A 135 31.86 1.15 1.50
N LEU A 136 32.99 1.19 2.19
CA LEU A 136 34.20 1.92 1.75
C LEU A 136 34.68 1.43 0.38
N THR A 137 34.67 0.11 0.16
CA THR A 137 35.05 -0.49 -1.12
C THR A 137 34.10 -0.07 -2.25
N SER A 138 32.80 0.03 -1.97
CA SER A 138 31.78 0.40 -2.96
C SER A 138 31.92 1.84 -3.49
N VAL A 139 32.54 2.72 -2.70
CA VAL A 139 32.76 4.14 -3.04
C VAL A 139 34.24 4.53 -3.12
N LYS A 140 35.15 3.55 -3.28
CA LYS A 140 36.61 3.75 -3.19
C LYS A 140 37.19 4.84 -4.10
N SER A 141 36.52 5.16 -5.21
CA SER A 141 36.92 6.20 -6.16
C SER A 141 36.32 7.58 -5.87
N ASN A 142 35.42 7.69 -4.88
CA ASN A 142 34.76 8.94 -4.49
C ASN A 142 35.11 9.26 -3.04
N LEU A 143 36.10 10.13 -2.86
CA LEU A 143 36.62 10.50 -1.54
C LEU A 143 35.58 11.22 -0.67
N ASP A 144 34.72 12.06 -1.26
CA ASP A 144 33.64 12.74 -0.52
C ASP A 144 32.63 11.73 0.06
N ARG A 145 32.31 10.68 -0.69
CA ARG A 145 31.45 9.59 -0.23
C ARG A 145 32.15 8.68 0.77
N ALA A 146 33.42 8.38 0.56
CA ALA A 146 34.21 7.58 1.50
C ALA A 146 34.30 8.25 2.87
N ALA A 147 34.44 9.57 2.91
CA ALA A 147 34.48 10.36 4.14
C ALA A 147 33.19 10.26 4.99
N ILE A 148 32.03 9.93 4.40
CA ILE A 148 30.78 9.73 5.16
C ILE A 148 30.83 8.41 5.98
N TYR A 149 31.69 7.47 5.60
CA TYR A 149 31.81 6.15 6.22
C TYR A 149 33.03 6.00 7.17
N LEU A 150 33.86 7.05 7.32
CA LEU A 150 35.03 7.11 8.21
C LEU A 150 34.74 8.02 9.41
#